data_AF-A0A956U483-F1
#
_entry.id   AF-A0A956U483-F1
#
_cell.length_a   1.000
_cell.length_b   1.000
_cell.length_c   1.000
_cell.angle_alpha   90.00
_cell.angle_beta   90.00
_cell.angle_gamma   90.00
#
_symmetry.space_group_name_H-M   'P 1'
#
loop_
_entity.id
_entity.type
_entity.pdbx_description
1 polymer ?
#
loop_
_entity_poly.entity_id
_entity_poly.type
_entity_poly.pdbx_seq_one_letter_code
_entity_poly.pdbx_strand_id
1 'polypeptide(L)'
;MARGRFNKSKLKDKGDFVMSPEQSARAEAAIRQADSEFIEARVNFRWGQEQVELVKKAAQAIGVPYQTYIKQVVYRQALEDLRMIRENNDSNLAN
;
A
#
# COMPACT_ATOMS: atom_id res chain seq x y z
N MET A 1 25.29 -5.70 -22.00
CA MET A 1 24.05 -4.97 -22.35
C MET A 1 24.28 -3.48 -22.12
N ALA A 2 24.30 -2.66 -23.18
CA ALA A 2 24.56 -1.23 -23.08
C ALA A 2 23.31 -0.48 -22.62
N ARG A 3 23.37 0.22 -21.48
CA ARG A 3 22.30 1.11 -21.03
C ARG A 3 22.24 2.30 -21.99
N GLY A 4 21.13 2.45 -22.71
CA GLY A 4 20.93 3.55 -23.65
C GLY A 4 21.17 4.91 -22.96
N ARG A 5 22.13 5.68 -23.46
CA ARG A 5 22.39 7.05 -22.97
C ARG A 5 21.17 7.90 -23.32
N PHE A 6 20.46 8.38 -22.29
CA PHE A 6 19.38 9.33 -22.44
C PHE A 6 19.90 10.61 -23.13
N ASN A 7 19.44 10.88 -24.35
CA ASN A 7 19.90 12.04 -25.09
C ASN A 7 19.07 13.28 -24.71
N LYS A 8 19.62 14.09 -23.79
CA LYS A 8 18.98 15.33 -23.32
C LYS A 8 18.73 16.36 -24.44
N SER A 9 19.43 16.27 -25.57
CA SER A 9 19.29 17.23 -26.68
C SER A 9 17.94 17.15 -27.42
N LYS A 10 17.13 16.11 -27.15
CA LYS A 10 15.77 15.96 -27.72
C LYS A 10 14.66 16.47 -26.80
N LEU A 11 14.98 16.88 -25.57
CA LEU A 11 14.00 17.52 -24.69
C LEU A 11 13.79 18.95 -25.16
N LYS A 12 12.60 19.22 -25.71
CA LYS A 12 12.12 20.59 -25.90
C LYS A 12 11.58 21.07 -24.56
N ASP A 13 12.18 22.13 -24.03
CA ASP A 13 11.60 22.86 -22.93
C ASP A 13 10.25 23.43 -23.38
N LYS A 14 9.17 23.06 -22.69
CA LYS A 14 7.81 23.50 -23.00
C LYS A 14 7.37 24.70 -22.16
N GLY A 15 8.28 25.27 -21.36
CA GLY A 15 8.00 26.39 -20.47
C GLY A 15 7.12 26.00 -19.28
N ASP A 16 6.95 26.95 -18.37
CA ASP A 16 6.15 26.74 -17.17
C ASP A 16 4.65 26.72 -17.50
N PHE A 17 3.96 25.70 -17.01
CA PHE A 17 2.51 25.61 -17.13
C PHE A 17 1.86 26.43 -16.01
N VAL A 18 1.26 27.57 -16.36
CA VAL A 18 0.49 28.39 -15.41
C VAL A 18 -0.92 27.83 -15.32
N MET A 19 -1.22 27.15 -14.20
CA MET A 19 -2.57 26.71 -13.89
C MET A 19 -3.50 27.92 -13.71
N SER A 20 -4.71 27.83 -14.25
CA SER A 20 -5.73 28.85 -13.94
C SER A 20 -6.09 28.79 -12.45
N PRO A 21 -6.55 29.89 -11.84
CA PRO A 21 -6.93 29.91 -10.42
C PRO A 21 -7.95 28.82 -10.04
N GLU A 22 -8.86 28.50 -10.96
CA GLU A 22 -9.86 27.44 -10.80
C GLU A 22 -9.24 26.03 -10.84
N GLN A 23 -8.25 25.80 -11.72
CA GLN A 23 -7.55 24.52 -11.81
C GLN A 23 -6.66 24.27 -10.59
N SER A 24 -6.00 25.31 -10.08
CA SER A 24 -5.22 25.25 -8.84
C SER A 24 -6.11 24.92 -7.65
N ALA A 25 -7.26 25.58 -7.52
CA ALA A 25 -8.21 25.31 -6.44
C ALA A 25 -8.75 23.86 -6.47
N ARG A 26 -9.05 23.33 -7.67
CA ARG A 26 -9.47 21.93 -7.82
C ARG A 26 -8.36 20.94 -7.50
N ALA A 27 -7.12 21.22 -7.91
CA ALA A 27 -5.96 20.39 -7.59
C ALA A 27 -5.69 20.37 -6.08
N GLU A 28 -5.71 21.53 -5.43
CA GLU A 28 -5.56 21.64 -3.97
C GLU A 28 -6.67 20.93 -3.20
N ALA A 29 -7.92 21.00 -3.69
CA ALA A 29 -9.03 20.26 -3.08
C ALA A 29 -8.84 18.75 -3.21
N ALA A 30 -8.39 18.25 -4.37
CA ALA A 30 -8.10 16.84 -4.59
C ALA A 30 -6.92 16.35 -3.73
N ILE A 31 -5.88 17.18 -3.56
CA ILE A 31 -4.74 16.90 -2.67
C ILE A 31 -5.21 16.84 -1.22
N ARG A 32 -5.97 17.84 -0.75
CA ARG A 32 -6.52 17.86 0.61
C ARG A 32 -7.42 16.67 0.90
N GLN A 33 -8.23 16.26 -0.07
CA GLN A 33 -9.07 15.07 0.07
C GLN A 33 -8.22 13.81 0.21
N ALA A 34 -7.22 13.62 -0.65
CA ALA A 34 -6.31 12.48 -0.58
C ALA A 34 -5.54 12.45 0.75
N ASP A 35 -5.06 13.60 1.24
CA ASP A 35 -4.37 13.70 2.53
C ASP A 35 -5.28 13.41 3.71
N SER A 36 -6.57 13.76 3.63
CA SER A 36 -7.56 13.50 4.69
C SER A 36 -7.98 12.03 4.80
N GLU A 37 -7.77 11.22 3.76
CA GLU A 37 -8.14 9.81 3.72
C GLU A 37 -7.09 8.88 4.35
N PHE A 38 -5.87 9.38 4.64
CA PHE A 38 -4.82 8.61 5.32
C PHE A 38 -4.85 8.81 6.84
N ILE A 39 -5.86 8.23 7.50
CA ILE A 39 -5.83 8.08 8.97
C ILE A 39 -4.85 6.94 9.30
N GLU A 40 -3.57 7.27 9.43
CA GLU A 40 -2.54 6.29 9.80
C GLU A 40 -2.64 5.93 11.29
N ALA A 41 -3.06 4.71 11.59
CA ALA A 41 -2.99 4.15 12.94
C ALA A 41 -1.66 3.42 13.15
N ARG A 42 -0.89 3.84 14.16
CA ARG A 42 0.33 3.14 14.56
C ARG A 42 -0.01 1.99 15.50
N VAL A 43 0.43 0.78 15.15
CA VAL A 43 0.26 -0.42 15.95
C VAL A 43 1.63 -0.95 16.36
N ASN A 44 1.79 -1.30 17.63
CA ASN A 44 3.01 -1.89 18.17
C ASN A 44 2.70 -3.28 18.73
N PHE A 45 3.54 -4.26 18.39
CA PHE A 45 3.44 -5.62 18.91
C PHE A 45 4.72 -6.01 19.64
N ARG A 46 4.59 -6.85 20.68
CA ARG A 46 5.72 -7.50 21.35
C ARG A 46 5.80 -8.94 20.88
N TRP A 47 6.89 -9.29 20.22
CA TRP A 47 7.11 -10.62 19.64
C TRP A 47 8.36 -11.26 20.24
N GLY A 48 8.39 -12.59 20.26
CA GLY A 48 9.61 -13.34 20.54
C GLY A 48 10.61 -13.22 19.39
N GLN A 49 11.89 -13.33 19.68
CA GLN A 49 12.96 -13.22 18.68
C GLN A 49 12.78 -14.25 17.54
N GLU A 50 12.48 -15.50 17.88
CA GLU A 50 12.32 -16.57 16.89
C GLU A 50 11.17 -16.32 15.92
N GLN A 51 10.06 -15.75 16.42
CA GLN A 51 8.91 -15.38 15.60
C GLN A 51 9.27 -14.29 14.60
N VAL A 52 10.02 -13.27 15.05
CA VAL A 52 10.48 -12.17 14.19
C VAL A 52 11.41 -12.72 13.10
N GLU A 53 12.35 -13.60 13.45
CA GLU A 53 13.29 -14.17 12.48
C GLU A 53 12.59 -15.06 11.44
N LEU A 54 11.59 -15.84 11.84
CA LEU A 54 10.76 -16.60 10.90
C LEU A 54 10.09 -15.68 9.88
N VAL A 55 9.46 -14.60 10.35
CA VAL A 55 8.73 -13.66 9.48
C VAL A 55 9.68 -12.89 8.57
N LYS A 56 10.89 -12.54 9.03
CA LYS A 56 11.93 -11.96 8.17
C LYS A 56 12.37 -12.90 7.07
N LYS A 57 12.61 -14.18 7.38
CA LYS A 57 12.97 -15.21 6.39
C LYS A 57 11.87 -15.36 5.33
N ALA A 58 10.61 -15.38 5.75
CA ALA A 58 9.47 -15.45 4.84
C ALA A 58 9.38 -14.20 3.93
N ALA A 59 9.52 -13.01 4.51
CA ALA A 59 9.54 -11.75 3.75
C ALA A 59 10.67 -11.73 2.70
N GLN A 60 11.86 -12.20 3.08
CA GLN A 60 13.01 -12.32 2.18
C GLN A 60 12.74 -13.31 1.04
N ALA A 61 12.15 -14.47 1.33
CA ALA A 61 11.83 -15.48 0.32
C ALA A 61 10.82 -14.96 -0.72
N ILE A 62 9.90 -14.08 -0.31
CA ILE A 62 8.88 -13.46 -1.18
C ILE A 62 9.42 -12.17 -1.85
N GLY A 63 10.59 -11.68 -1.44
CA GLY A 63 11.23 -10.50 -2.03
C GLY A 63 10.59 -9.18 -1.60
N VAL A 64 9.98 -9.12 -0.41
CA VAL A 64 9.31 -7.91 0.12
C VAL A 64 9.92 -7.46 1.46
N PRO A 65 9.83 -6.17 1.81
CA PRO A 65 10.26 -5.71 3.13
C PRO A 65 9.46 -6.35 4.27
N TYR A 66 10.11 -6.60 5.41
CA TYR A 66 9.50 -7.22 6.60
C TYR A 66 8.17 -6.58 7.03
N GLN A 67 8.13 -5.25 7.13
CA GLN A 67 6.92 -4.52 7.52
C GLN A 67 5.80 -4.67 6.47
N THR A 68 6.15 -4.67 5.18
CA THR A 68 5.21 -4.89 4.08
C THR A 68 4.62 -6.30 4.14
N TYR A 69 5.47 -7.30 4.39
CA TYR A 69 5.04 -8.69 4.53
C TYR A 69 4.03 -8.86 5.66
N ILE A 70 4.30 -8.30 6.84
CA ILE A 70 3.37 -8.35 7.97
C ILE A 70 2.02 -7.75 7.58
N LYS A 71 2.02 -6.53 7.02
CA LYS A 71 0.79 -5.86 6.60
C LYS A 71 -0.02 -6.72 5.61
N GLN A 72 0.66 -7.32 4.62
CA GLN A 72 0.01 -8.17 3.63
C GLN A 72 -0.60 -9.44 4.24
N VAL A 73 0.14 -10.14 5.09
CA VAL A 73 -0.31 -11.40 5.69
C VAL A 73 -1.46 -11.17 6.66
N VAL A 74 -1.32 -10.20 7.56
CA VAL A 74 -2.38 -9.88 8.55
C VAL A 74 -3.67 -9.48 7.84
N TYR A 75 -3.57 -8.60 6.85
CA TYR A 75 -4.75 -8.16 6.09
C TYR A 75 -5.41 -9.31 5.32
N ARG A 76 -4.61 -10.13 4.64
CA ARG A 76 -5.12 -11.28 3.88
C ARG A 76 -5.82 -12.30 4.79
N GLN A 77 -5.20 -12.63 5.93
CA GLN A 77 -5.76 -13.59 6.86
C GLN A 77 -7.06 -13.07 7.46
N ALA A 78 -7.11 -11.79 7.85
CA ALA A 78 -8.33 -11.18 8.39
C ALA A 78 -9.51 -11.23 7.40
N LEU A 79 -9.26 -10.99 6.11
CA LEU A 79 -10.29 -11.12 5.08
C LEU A 79 -10.81 -12.57 4.96
N GLU A 80 -9.90 -13.54 4.99
CA GLU A 80 -10.27 -14.95 4.91
C GLU A 80 -11.05 -15.40 6.15
N ASP A 81 -10.62 -15.00 7.34
CA ASP A 81 -11.31 -15.33 8.59
C ASP A 81 -12.75 -14.79 8.57
N LEU A 82 -12.95 -13.54 8.12
CA LEU A 82 -14.28 -12.94 7.98
C LEU A 82 -15.15 -13.68 6.96
N ARG A 83 -14.56 -14.10 5.84
CA ARG A 83 -15.25 -14.90 4.81
C ARG A 83 -15.73 -16.23 5.39
N MET A 84 -14.84 -16.95 6.08
CA MET A 84 -15.14 -18.24 6.70
C MET A 84 -16.21 -18.12 7.79
N ILE A 85 -16.15 -17.09 8.63
CA ILE A 85 -17.17 -16.83 9.66
C ILE A 85 -18.54 -16.60 9.02
N ARG A 86 -18.61 -15.82 7.94
CA ARG A 86 -19.86 -15.55 7.23
C ARG A 86 -20.45 -16.83 6.63
N GLU A 87 -19.65 -17.60 5.91
CA GLU A 87 -20.08 -18.88 5.30
C GLU A 87 -20.58 -19.87 6.36
N ASN A 88 -19.90 -19.96 7.51
CA ASN A 88 -20.32 -20.80 8.62
C ASN A 88 -21.64 -20.33 9.27
N ASN A 89 -21.83 -19.02 9.43
CA ASN A 89 -23.05 -18.46 10.00
C ASN A 89 -24.26 -18.66 9.08
N ASP A 90 -24.09 -18.50 7.76
CA ASP A 90 -25.15 -18.74 6.77
C ASP A 90 -25.53 -20.24 6.74
N SER A 91 -24.56 -21.14 6.94
CA SER A 91 -24.79 -22.59 7.02
C SER A 91 -25.52 -23.03 8.30
N ASN A 92 -25.31 -22.31 9.41
CA ASN A 92 -26.00 -22.56 10.68
C ASN A 92 -27.43 -22.02 10.72
N LEU A 93 -27.79 -21.06 9.85
CA LEU A 93 -29.16 -20.53 9.73
C LEU A 93 -30.02 -21.33 8.73
N ALA A 94 -29.41 -22.23 7.94
CA ALA A 94 -30.08 -23.06 6.95
C ALA A 94 -30.45 -24.48 7.46
N ASN A 95 -30.11 -24.80 8.71
CA ASN A 95 -30.47 -26.04 9.42
C ASN A 95 -31.46 -25.73 10.56
#